data_AF-A0AA96Y6M1-F1
#
_entry.id   AF-A0AA96Y6M1-F1
#
_cell.length_a   1.000
_cell.length_b   1.000
_cell.length_c   1.000
_cell.angle_alpha   90.00
_cell.angle_beta   90.00
_cell.angle_gamma   90.00
#
_symmetry.space_group_name_H-M   'P 1'
#
loop_
_entity.id
_entity.type
_entity.pdbx_description
1 polymer ?
#
loop_
_entity_poly.entity_id
_entity_poly.type
_entity_poly.pdbx_seq_one_letter_code
_entity_poly.pdbx_strand_id
1 'polypeptide(L)'
;MWNAIADHIRQVTGAPLGSLRQRPVGGGSINQGYALTDERHAYFVKLNQAARVAMFEAEALGLRQMAATHTIRVPQPLCWGTADGSAYLVLEWLDFGYGTHRSWAEMGRNLAAMHRVTSDRGFGWDLDNTIGSTPQPNPWTASWVDFWAEHRIGYQLHLAKKRGGHFPEGDRLLDAIPKLLQGHDPQPSLVHGDLWSGNAAVTQLEEPVIFDPATYFGDREVDLAMTELFGSFPNDFYRAYNEAFPLEPGYAQRKTLYNLYHILNHFNLFGSGYEGQARRMMEGLLRLA
;
A
#
# COMPACT_ATOMS: atom_id res chain seq x y z
N MET A 1 -14.06 -6.79 24.34
CA MET A 1 -13.17 -6.45 23.21
C MET A 1 -12.22 -5.33 23.63
N TRP A 2 -12.72 -4.12 23.88
CA TRP A 2 -11.88 -2.96 24.22
C TRP A 2 -11.00 -3.15 25.47
N ASN A 3 -11.50 -3.81 26.52
CA ASN A 3 -10.67 -4.12 27.70
C ASN A 3 -9.51 -5.05 27.34
N ALA A 4 -9.75 -6.08 26.52
CA ALA A 4 -8.69 -6.98 26.05
C ALA A 4 -7.64 -6.26 25.19
N ILE A 5 -8.08 -5.34 24.32
CA ILE A 5 -7.17 -4.49 23.53
C ILE A 5 -6.35 -3.58 24.46
N ALA A 6 -6.99 -2.93 25.43
CA ALA A 6 -6.33 -2.08 26.42
C ALA A 6 -5.28 -2.85 27.24
N ASP A 7 -5.61 -4.07 27.67
CA ASP A 7 -4.70 -4.94 28.42
C ASP A 7 -3.51 -5.37 27.56
N HIS A 8 -3.72 -5.69 26.27
CA HIS A 8 -2.63 -5.98 25.35
C HIS A 8 -1.71 -4.76 25.16
N ILE A 9 -2.28 -3.56 25.00
CA ILE A 9 -1.50 -2.32 24.92
C ILE A 9 -0.66 -2.13 26.19
N ARG A 10 -1.25 -2.31 27.38
CA ARG A 10 -0.50 -2.21 28.66
C ARG A 10 0.65 -3.20 28.71
N GLN A 11 0.43 -4.44 28.26
CA GLN A 11 1.47 -5.48 28.26
C GLN A 11 2.65 -5.13 27.34
N VAL A 12 2.38 -4.61 26.14
CA VAL A 12 3.46 -4.33 25.16
C VAL A 12 4.15 -2.98 25.39
N THR A 13 3.43 -1.98 25.92
CA THR A 13 3.98 -0.62 26.12
C THR A 13 4.51 -0.38 27.53
N GLY A 14 4.03 -1.13 28.53
CA GLY A 14 4.24 -0.81 29.94
C GLY A 14 3.57 0.49 30.39
N ALA A 15 2.77 1.15 29.53
CA ALA A 15 2.17 2.44 29.83
C ALA A 15 1.06 2.31 30.90
N PRO A 16 0.99 3.22 31.88
CA PRO A 16 -0.09 3.25 32.86
C PRO A 16 -1.37 3.81 32.23
N LEU A 17 -2.06 2.98 31.43
CA LEU A 17 -3.27 3.39 30.73
C LEU A 17 -4.43 3.58 31.69
N GLY A 18 -5.04 4.77 31.65
CA GLY A 18 -6.25 5.10 32.39
C GLY A 18 -7.50 4.43 31.80
N SER A 19 -8.66 5.03 32.07
CA SER A 19 -9.91 4.60 31.43
C SER A 19 -9.93 5.08 29.98
N LEU A 20 -9.62 4.18 29.05
CA LEU A 20 -9.62 4.49 27.63
C LEU A 20 -11.05 4.70 27.12
N ARG A 21 -11.25 5.75 26.33
CA ARG A 21 -12.48 6.06 25.61
C ARG A 21 -12.27 5.75 24.13
N GLN A 22 -13.22 5.03 23.56
CA GLN A 22 -13.28 4.73 22.13
C GLN A 22 -14.17 5.74 21.42
N ARG A 23 -13.68 6.27 20.28
CA ARG A 23 -14.45 7.13 19.39
C ARG A 23 -14.27 6.64 17.96
N PRO A 24 -15.36 6.39 17.20
CA PRO A 24 -15.22 6.06 15.79
C PRO A 24 -14.56 7.22 15.06
N VAL A 25 -13.64 6.89 14.18
CA VAL A 25 -12.99 7.85 13.28
C VAL A 25 -13.13 7.34 11.85
N GLY A 26 -13.09 8.25 10.89
CA GLY A 26 -13.03 7.86 9.49
C GLY A 26 -11.78 7.01 9.25
N GLY A 27 -11.91 5.95 8.46
CA GLY A 27 -10.77 5.11 8.08
C GLY A 27 -11.22 4.03 7.10
N GLY A 28 -10.69 4.09 5.88
CA GLY A 28 -10.83 3.08 4.81
C GLY A 28 -12.25 2.67 4.39
N SER A 29 -12.37 1.99 3.25
CA SER A 29 -13.62 1.35 2.83
C SER A 29 -13.79 -0.09 3.37
N ILE A 30 -12.77 -0.62 4.05
CA ILE A 30 -12.65 -2.05 4.38
C ILE A 30 -12.65 -2.32 5.90
N ASN A 31 -12.02 -1.45 6.70
CA ASN A 31 -11.85 -1.62 8.14
C ASN A 31 -12.62 -0.55 8.90
N GLN A 32 -12.96 -0.81 10.17
CA GLN A 32 -13.50 0.22 11.05
C GLN A 32 -12.36 0.85 11.84
N GLY A 33 -12.23 2.18 11.77
CA GLY A 33 -11.22 2.95 12.52
C GLY A 33 -11.77 3.51 13.82
N TYR A 34 -10.98 3.42 14.89
CA TYR A 34 -11.29 4.00 16.20
C TYR A 34 -10.09 4.74 16.78
N ALA A 35 -10.35 5.90 17.38
CA ALA A 35 -9.43 6.50 18.33
C ALA A 35 -9.69 5.87 19.71
N LEU A 36 -8.64 5.37 20.36
CA LEU A 36 -8.68 4.88 21.73
C LEU A 36 -7.79 5.77 22.59
N THR A 37 -8.39 6.58 23.46
CA THR A 37 -7.68 7.67 24.16
C THR A 37 -7.93 7.68 25.67
N ASP A 38 -6.92 8.06 26.45
CA ASP A 38 -7.07 8.51 27.84
C ASP A 38 -6.60 9.97 27.99
N GLU A 39 -6.28 10.43 29.20
CA GLU A 39 -5.80 11.79 29.44
C GLU A 39 -4.39 12.07 28.89
N ARG A 40 -3.61 11.02 28.59
CA ARG A 40 -2.18 11.12 28.25
C ARG A 40 -1.80 10.39 26.96
N HIS A 41 -2.61 9.44 26.51
CA HIS A 41 -2.30 8.54 25.42
C HIS A 41 -3.42 8.54 24.39
N ALA A 42 -3.04 8.38 23.14
CA ALA A 42 -3.94 8.15 22.02
C ALA A 42 -3.39 7.03 21.15
N TYR A 43 -4.29 6.15 20.70
CA TYR A 43 -3.99 5.06 19.80
C TYR A 43 -5.00 5.03 18.66
N PHE A 44 -4.56 4.62 17.49
CA PHE A 44 -5.45 4.30 16.37
C PHE A 44 -5.67 2.80 16.33
N VAL A 45 -6.94 2.37 16.33
CA VAL A 45 -7.31 0.95 16.30
C VAL A 45 -8.10 0.66 15.04
N LYS A 46 -7.61 -0.27 14.23
CA LYS A 46 -8.36 -0.86 13.13
C LYS A 46 -9.06 -2.13 13.61
N LEU A 47 -10.31 -2.31 13.21
CA LEU A 47 -11.10 -3.50 13.47
C LEU A 47 -11.62 -4.15 12.17
N ASN A 48 -11.69 -5.48 12.19
CA ASN A 48 -12.37 -6.28 11.18
C ASN A 48 -12.87 -7.60 11.80
N GLN A 49 -13.46 -8.51 11.02
CA GLN A 49 -13.83 -9.85 11.45
C GLN A 49 -12.59 -10.65 11.89
N ALA A 50 -12.71 -11.51 12.91
CA ALA A 50 -11.59 -12.30 13.44
C ALA A 50 -10.80 -13.08 12.37
N ALA A 51 -11.48 -13.58 11.33
CA ALA A 51 -10.86 -14.31 10.23
C ALA A 51 -9.86 -13.46 9.40
N ARG A 52 -9.82 -12.14 9.60
CA ARG A 52 -8.91 -11.20 8.94
C ARG A 52 -7.66 -10.87 9.78
N VAL A 53 -7.37 -11.60 10.85
CA VAL A 53 -6.18 -11.31 11.68
C VAL A 53 -4.86 -11.34 10.90
N ALA A 54 -4.72 -12.23 9.92
CA ALA A 54 -3.53 -12.31 9.07
C ALA A 54 -3.30 -11.04 8.23
N MET A 55 -4.36 -10.31 7.86
CA MET A 55 -4.25 -9.02 7.18
C MET A 55 -3.59 -7.98 8.08
N PHE A 56 -3.98 -7.92 9.34
CA PHE A 56 -3.39 -6.99 10.32
C PHE A 56 -1.98 -7.37 10.72
N GLU A 57 -1.68 -8.66 10.81
CA GLU A 57 -0.31 -9.14 10.98
C GLU A 57 0.60 -8.68 9.84
N ALA A 58 0.17 -8.90 8.58
CA ALA A 58 0.93 -8.48 7.41
C ALA A 58 1.10 -6.95 7.35
N GLU A 59 0.06 -6.18 7.64
CA GLU A 59 0.15 -4.71 7.70
C GLU A 59 1.14 -4.25 8.78
N ALA A 60 1.06 -4.82 9.99
CA ALA A 60 1.97 -4.49 11.08
C ALA A 60 3.43 -4.81 10.72
N LEU A 61 3.69 -5.94 10.07
CA LEU A 61 5.05 -6.31 9.65
C LEU A 61 5.56 -5.41 8.52
N GLY A 62 4.70 -4.98 7.60
CA GLY A 62 5.03 -4.02 6.56
C GLY A 62 5.43 -2.67 7.14
N LEU A 63 4.63 -2.15 8.08
CA LEU A 63 4.93 -0.92 8.83
C LEU A 63 6.25 -1.04 9.61
N ARG A 64 6.51 -2.17 10.28
CA ARG A 64 7.80 -2.40 10.97
C ARG A 64 8.97 -2.37 10.01
N GLN A 65 8.84 -2.99 8.84
CA GLN A 65 9.91 -3.02 7.86
C GLN A 65 10.20 -1.63 7.28
N MET A 66 9.17 -0.84 6.98
CA MET A 66 9.34 0.55 6.56
C MET A 66 9.93 1.42 7.68
N ALA A 67 9.50 1.25 8.93
CA ALA A 67 10.07 1.99 10.05
C ALA A 67 11.57 1.69 10.24
N ALA A 68 11.98 0.44 10.02
CA ALA A 68 13.37 0.00 10.17
C ALA A 68 14.32 0.58 9.11
N THR A 69 13.81 1.15 8.01
CA THR A 69 14.66 1.83 7.02
C THR A 69 15.17 3.18 7.53
N HIS A 70 14.49 3.77 8.51
CA HIS A 70 14.74 5.13 8.98
C HIS A 70 14.67 6.21 7.87
N THR A 71 13.82 6.00 6.85
CA THR A 71 13.73 6.91 5.70
C THR A 71 12.48 7.79 5.69
N ILE A 72 11.30 7.22 5.95
CA ILE A 72 10.01 7.93 5.94
C ILE A 72 9.20 7.55 7.16
N ARG A 73 8.41 8.49 7.70
CA ARG A 73 7.58 8.20 8.85
C ARG A 73 6.44 7.27 8.47
N VAL A 74 6.22 6.28 9.30
CA VAL A 74 5.04 5.41 9.30
C VAL A 74 4.49 5.33 10.73
N PRO A 75 3.18 5.11 10.93
CA PRO A 75 2.64 4.89 12.26
C PRO A 75 3.27 3.62 12.88
N GLN A 76 3.73 3.72 14.12
CA GLN A 76 4.32 2.56 14.79
C GLN A 76 3.24 1.51 15.08
N PRO A 77 3.45 0.23 14.71
CA PRO A 77 2.54 -0.85 15.05
C PRO A 77 2.86 -1.42 16.44
N LEU A 78 1.92 -1.28 17.38
CA LEU A 78 2.09 -1.68 18.77
C LEU A 78 1.76 -3.16 18.97
N CYS A 79 0.54 -3.56 18.62
CA CYS A 79 0.06 -4.92 18.80
C CYS A 79 -1.16 -5.22 17.91
N TRP A 80 -1.37 -6.49 17.59
CA TRP A 80 -2.53 -6.99 16.86
C TRP A 80 -3.01 -8.31 17.46
N GLY A 81 -4.21 -8.75 17.09
CA GLY A 81 -4.74 -10.02 17.53
C GLY A 81 -6.24 -10.14 17.29
N THR A 82 -6.88 -11.00 18.08
CA THR A 82 -8.33 -11.18 18.06
C THR A 82 -8.93 -10.97 19.44
N ALA A 83 -10.09 -10.34 19.52
CA ALA A 83 -10.88 -10.18 20.74
C ALA A 83 -12.38 -10.17 20.40
N ASP A 84 -13.18 -10.97 21.11
CA ASP A 84 -14.64 -11.09 20.97
C ASP A 84 -15.14 -11.24 19.51
N GLY A 85 -14.46 -12.07 18.71
CA GLY A 85 -14.85 -12.31 17.32
C GLY A 85 -14.40 -11.24 16.33
N SER A 86 -13.66 -10.22 16.77
CA SER A 86 -13.03 -9.22 15.92
C SER A 86 -11.52 -9.40 15.88
N ALA A 87 -10.92 -9.15 14.72
CA ALA A 87 -9.47 -8.92 14.59
C ALA A 87 -9.19 -7.44 14.81
N TYR A 88 -8.01 -7.11 15.35
CA TYR A 88 -7.59 -5.73 15.55
C TYR A 88 -6.11 -5.51 15.25
N LEU A 89 -5.79 -4.27 14.89
CA LEU A 89 -4.44 -3.71 14.83
C LEU A 89 -4.43 -2.39 15.61
N VAL A 90 -3.51 -2.25 16.55
CA VAL A 90 -3.25 -1.02 17.30
C VAL A 90 -1.99 -0.36 16.75
N LEU A 91 -2.16 0.88 16.32
CA LEU A 91 -1.12 1.75 15.82
C LEU A 91 -0.97 2.98 16.72
N GLU A 92 0.19 3.61 16.63
CA GLU A 92 0.41 4.98 17.11
C GLU A 92 -0.66 5.93 16.55
N TRP A 93 -1.14 6.84 17.40
CA TRP A 93 -1.95 7.96 16.95
C TRP A 93 -1.08 9.09 16.40
N LEU A 94 -1.39 9.56 15.21
CA LEU A 94 -0.72 10.69 14.58
C LEU A 94 -1.73 11.81 14.30
N ASP A 95 -1.41 13.01 14.80
CA ASP A 95 -2.19 14.20 14.49
C ASP A 95 -1.73 14.78 13.15
N PHE A 96 -2.60 14.66 12.14
CA PHE A 96 -2.35 15.22 10.83
C PHE A 96 -2.59 16.73 10.80
N GLY A 97 -1.76 17.41 10.01
CA GLY A 97 -1.82 18.84 9.73
C GLY A 97 -1.96 19.09 8.23
N TYR A 98 -1.62 20.32 7.83
CA TYR A 98 -1.59 20.71 6.42
C TYR A 98 -0.17 20.58 5.87
N GLY A 99 -0.02 19.98 4.69
CA GLY A 99 1.27 19.88 4.03
C GLY A 99 1.72 21.23 3.45
N THR A 100 3.01 21.51 3.57
CA THR A 100 3.69 22.66 2.96
C THR A 100 4.50 22.23 1.75
N HIS A 101 4.94 23.17 0.91
CA HIS A 101 5.87 22.87 -0.19
C HIS A 101 7.12 22.12 0.29
N ARG A 102 7.62 22.46 1.50
CA ARG A 102 8.78 21.83 2.11
C ARG A 102 8.50 20.39 2.51
N SER A 103 7.40 20.13 3.22
CA SER A 103 7.06 18.79 3.70
C SER A 103 6.79 17.83 2.53
N TRP A 104 6.15 18.29 1.45
CA TRP A 104 5.95 17.45 0.26
C TRP A 104 7.23 17.15 -0.50
N ALA A 105 8.15 18.12 -0.61
CA ALA A 105 9.48 17.87 -1.16
C ALA A 105 10.28 16.88 -0.28
N GLU A 106 10.12 16.97 1.04
CA GLU A 106 10.72 16.02 1.98
C GLU A 106 10.14 14.62 1.84
N MET A 107 8.81 14.50 1.66
CA MET A 107 8.16 13.24 1.35
C MET A 107 8.75 12.58 0.10
N GLY A 108 8.99 13.35 -0.96
CA GLY A 108 9.59 12.85 -2.20
C GLY A 108 11.01 12.28 -1.97
N ARG A 109 11.84 12.99 -1.21
CA ARG A 109 13.20 12.52 -0.85
C ARG A 109 13.16 11.29 0.05
N ASN A 110 12.27 11.28 1.04
CA ASN A 110 12.14 10.20 2.02
C ASN A 110 11.63 8.91 1.36
N LEU A 111 10.68 9.02 0.44
CA LEU A 111 10.21 7.87 -0.36
C LEU A 111 11.31 7.37 -1.31
N ALA A 112 12.05 8.28 -1.96
CA ALA A 112 13.20 7.88 -2.78
C ALA A 112 14.28 7.14 -1.98
N ALA A 113 14.53 7.55 -0.74
CA ALA A 113 15.43 6.84 0.17
C ALA A 113 14.88 5.46 0.57
N MET A 114 13.57 5.35 0.84
CA MET A 114 12.92 4.05 1.13
C MET A 114 13.09 3.07 -0.05
N HIS A 115 12.84 3.52 -1.28
CA HIS A 115 13.00 2.71 -2.49
C HIS A 115 14.45 2.29 -2.78
N ARG A 116 15.45 2.87 -2.11
CA ARG A 116 16.84 2.41 -2.20
C ARG A 116 17.15 1.25 -1.26
N VAL A 117 16.24 0.89 -0.36
CA VAL A 117 16.32 -0.35 0.41
C VAL A 117 15.87 -1.49 -0.49
N THR A 118 16.81 -2.39 -0.80
CA THR A 118 16.60 -3.49 -1.75
C THR A 118 16.63 -4.86 -1.08
N SER A 119 16.18 -5.89 -1.82
CA SER A 119 16.28 -7.29 -1.41
C SER A 119 17.17 -8.09 -2.34
N ASP A 120 18.08 -8.89 -1.76
CA ASP A 120 18.92 -9.84 -2.50
C ASP A 120 18.17 -11.12 -2.92
N ARG A 121 16.93 -11.29 -2.43
CA ARG A 121 16.10 -12.47 -2.76
C ARG A 121 15.28 -12.29 -4.04
N GLY A 122 15.32 -11.11 -4.65
CA GLY A 122 14.50 -10.72 -5.79
C GLY A 122 13.21 -10.01 -5.39
N PHE A 123 12.17 -10.15 -6.20
CA PHE A 123 10.87 -9.52 -6.03
C PHE A 123 9.94 -10.41 -5.22
N GLY A 124 9.04 -9.81 -4.44
CA GLY A 124 8.14 -10.52 -3.53
C GLY A 124 8.32 -10.12 -2.08
N TRP A 125 7.86 -10.97 -1.16
CA TRP A 125 7.89 -10.68 0.26
C TRP A 125 7.78 -11.95 1.10
N ASP A 126 8.09 -11.86 2.39
CA ASP A 126 8.05 -13.03 3.28
C ASP A 126 6.64 -13.53 3.60
N LEU A 127 5.64 -12.67 3.38
CA LEU A 127 4.25 -12.98 3.64
C LEU A 127 3.37 -12.50 2.49
N ASP A 128 2.40 -13.34 2.14
CA ASP A 128 1.23 -12.86 1.39
C ASP A 128 0.49 -11.84 2.26
N ASN A 129 0.02 -10.78 1.63
CA ASN A 129 -0.73 -9.73 2.30
C ASN A 129 -2.00 -9.40 1.51
N THR A 130 -2.51 -8.18 1.62
CA THR A 130 -3.74 -7.77 0.95
C THR A 130 -3.62 -6.37 0.39
N ILE A 131 -4.26 -6.13 -0.75
CA ILE A 131 -4.49 -4.80 -1.33
C ILE A 131 -5.99 -4.46 -1.18
N GLY A 132 -6.32 -3.69 -0.14
CA GLY A 132 -7.70 -3.64 0.37
C GLY A 132 -8.10 -4.99 0.99
N SER A 133 -9.18 -5.62 0.52
CA SER A 133 -9.59 -6.97 0.99
C SER A 133 -9.18 -8.11 0.05
N THR A 134 -8.53 -7.79 -1.07
CA THR A 134 -8.07 -8.75 -2.07
C THR A 134 -6.73 -9.34 -1.61
N PRO A 135 -6.55 -10.68 -1.57
CA PRO A 135 -5.25 -11.28 -1.30
C PRO A 135 -4.22 -10.85 -2.34
N GLN A 136 -3.00 -10.57 -1.90
CA GLN A 136 -1.87 -10.20 -2.73
C GLN A 136 -0.75 -11.23 -2.51
N PRO A 137 -0.60 -12.21 -3.42
CA PRO A 137 0.47 -13.19 -3.36
C PRO A 137 1.84 -12.52 -3.52
N ASN A 138 2.80 -12.90 -2.71
CA ASN A 138 4.17 -12.35 -2.72
C ASN A 138 5.27 -13.43 -2.77
N PRO A 139 5.14 -14.51 -3.57
CA PRO A 139 6.24 -15.47 -3.70
C PRO A 139 7.50 -14.76 -4.21
N TRP A 140 8.66 -15.25 -3.80
CA TRP A 140 9.94 -14.71 -4.26
C TRP A 140 10.21 -15.13 -5.71
N THR A 141 10.50 -14.15 -6.56
CA THR A 141 10.87 -14.35 -7.97
C THR A 141 12.13 -13.55 -8.32
N ALA A 142 12.93 -14.07 -9.24
CA ALA A 142 14.10 -13.34 -9.75
C ALA A 142 13.75 -12.29 -10.82
N SER A 143 12.63 -12.47 -11.52
CA SER A 143 12.19 -11.64 -12.65
C SER A 143 11.02 -10.74 -12.24
N TRP A 144 11.17 -9.43 -12.45
CA TRP A 144 10.08 -8.47 -12.26
C TRP A 144 8.94 -8.73 -13.23
N VAL A 145 9.27 -9.06 -14.47
CA VAL A 145 8.30 -9.35 -15.53
C VAL A 145 7.39 -10.51 -15.12
N ASP A 146 7.98 -11.60 -14.64
CA ASP A 146 7.23 -12.79 -14.23
C ASP A 146 6.38 -12.48 -12.99
N PHE A 147 6.96 -11.76 -12.02
CA PHE A 147 6.24 -11.33 -10.82
C PHE A 147 5.01 -10.50 -11.16
N TRP A 148 5.18 -9.50 -12.04
CA TRP A 148 4.13 -8.57 -12.40
C TRP A 148 3.04 -9.24 -13.26
N ALA A 149 3.45 -10.09 -14.22
CA ALA A 149 2.52 -10.81 -15.07
C ALA A 149 1.68 -11.82 -14.26
N GLU A 150 2.30 -12.64 -13.42
CA GLU A 150 1.61 -13.74 -12.75
C GLU A 150 0.93 -13.30 -11.45
N HIS A 151 1.68 -12.66 -10.55
CA HIS A 151 1.25 -12.40 -9.17
C HIS A 151 0.60 -11.04 -8.97
N ARG A 152 0.54 -10.21 -10.02
CA ARG A 152 -0.21 -8.94 -10.03
C ARG A 152 -1.33 -9.01 -11.06
N ILE A 153 -1.03 -8.77 -12.34
CA ILE A 153 -2.07 -8.64 -13.38
C ILE A 153 -2.85 -9.95 -13.57
N GLY A 154 -2.15 -11.08 -13.73
CA GLY A 154 -2.77 -12.40 -13.95
C GLY A 154 -3.65 -12.81 -12.77
N TYR A 155 -3.16 -12.63 -11.54
CA TYR A 155 -3.96 -12.90 -10.34
C TYR A 155 -5.24 -12.05 -10.27
N GLN A 156 -5.16 -10.75 -10.54
CA GLN A 156 -6.33 -9.87 -10.54
C GLN A 156 -7.34 -10.23 -11.65
N LEU A 157 -6.87 -10.58 -12.85
CA LEU A 157 -7.72 -11.05 -13.95
C LEU A 157 -8.44 -12.36 -13.61
N HIS A 158 -7.72 -13.31 -12.99
CA HIS A 158 -8.31 -14.57 -12.52
C HIS A 158 -9.41 -14.33 -11.49
N LEU A 159 -9.16 -13.45 -10.52
CA LEU A 159 -10.16 -13.07 -9.52
C LEU A 159 -11.37 -12.38 -10.17
N ALA A 160 -11.11 -11.49 -11.13
CA ALA A 160 -12.15 -10.78 -11.85
C ALA A 160 -13.06 -11.74 -12.63
N LYS A 161 -12.48 -12.74 -13.30
CA LYS A 161 -13.23 -13.81 -13.98
C LYS A 161 -14.12 -14.59 -13.01
N LYS A 162 -13.62 -14.94 -11.82
CA LYS A 162 -14.43 -15.60 -10.76
C LYS A 162 -15.59 -14.74 -10.27
N ARG A 163 -15.47 -13.41 -10.37
CA ARG A 163 -16.50 -12.43 -9.98
C ARG A 163 -17.41 -12.02 -11.14
N GLY A 164 -17.32 -12.69 -12.29
CA GLY A 164 -18.15 -12.44 -13.47
C GLY A 164 -17.66 -11.31 -14.37
N GLY A 165 -16.45 -10.77 -14.14
CA GLY A 165 -15.82 -9.81 -15.02
C GLY A 165 -15.37 -10.42 -16.34
N HIS A 166 -15.47 -9.65 -17.42
CA HIS A 166 -15.09 -10.08 -18.76
C HIS A 166 -14.03 -9.16 -19.38
N PHE A 167 -12.79 -9.66 -19.39
CA PHE A 167 -11.62 -8.97 -19.95
C PHE A 167 -11.04 -9.80 -21.11
N PRO A 168 -11.63 -9.75 -22.31
CA PRO A 168 -11.17 -10.55 -23.46
C PRO A 168 -9.76 -10.16 -23.92
N GLU A 169 -9.29 -8.96 -23.55
CA GLU A 169 -7.92 -8.50 -23.81
C GLU A 169 -6.90 -9.09 -22.82
N GLY A 170 -7.34 -9.75 -21.75
CA GLY A 170 -6.50 -10.18 -20.63
C GLY A 170 -5.36 -11.11 -21.01
N ASP A 171 -5.65 -12.22 -21.70
CA ASP A 171 -4.63 -13.21 -22.09
C ASP A 171 -3.60 -12.58 -23.04
N ARG A 172 -4.08 -11.81 -24.03
CA ARG A 172 -3.21 -11.07 -24.95
C ARG A 172 -2.32 -10.06 -24.23
N LEU A 173 -2.84 -9.41 -23.18
CA LEU A 173 -2.05 -8.48 -22.38
C LEU A 173 -0.97 -9.21 -21.60
N LEU A 174 -1.29 -10.35 -20.98
CA LEU A 174 -0.30 -11.16 -20.25
C LEU A 174 0.85 -11.56 -21.17
N ASP A 175 0.56 -12.01 -22.39
CA ASP A 175 1.57 -12.33 -23.41
C ASP A 175 2.40 -11.10 -23.85
N ALA A 176 1.83 -9.89 -23.74
CA ALA A 176 2.47 -8.65 -24.12
C ALA A 176 3.34 -8.02 -23.01
N ILE A 177 3.14 -8.37 -21.73
CA ILE A 177 3.88 -7.79 -20.59
C ILE A 177 5.41 -7.88 -20.77
N PRO A 178 6.00 -9.02 -21.20
CA PRO A 178 7.45 -9.10 -21.43
C PRO A 178 7.97 -8.06 -22.42
N LYS A 179 7.18 -7.75 -23.45
CA LYS A 179 7.53 -6.71 -24.43
C LYS A 179 7.31 -5.31 -23.88
N LEU A 180 6.24 -5.09 -23.12
CA LEU A 180 5.93 -3.80 -22.49
C LEU A 180 6.95 -3.38 -21.43
N LEU A 181 7.63 -4.35 -20.81
CA LEU A 181 8.70 -4.16 -19.83
C LEU A 181 10.10 -4.43 -20.42
N GLN A 182 10.22 -4.58 -21.74
CA GLN A 182 11.50 -4.89 -22.37
C GLN A 182 12.54 -3.79 -22.10
N GLY A 183 13.73 -4.20 -21.64
CA GLY A 183 14.83 -3.29 -21.35
C GLY A 183 14.68 -2.52 -20.04
N HIS A 184 13.69 -2.86 -19.22
CA HIS A 184 13.52 -2.33 -17.88
C HIS A 184 13.84 -3.42 -16.85
N ASP A 185 14.94 -3.25 -16.12
CA ASP A 185 15.46 -4.18 -15.12
C ASP A 185 15.55 -3.47 -13.76
N PRO A 186 14.42 -3.29 -13.06
CA PRO A 186 14.38 -2.52 -11.83
C PRO A 186 15.05 -3.29 -10.69
N GLN A 187 15.69 -2.57 -9.77
CA GLN A 187 16.08 -3.17 -8.50
C GLN A 187 14.83 -3.52 -7.66
N PRO A 188 14.80 -4.66 -6.93
CA PRO A 188 13.69 -5.01 -6.04
C PRO A 188 13.66 -4.05 -4.84
N SER A 189 12.91 -2.96 -4.98
CA SER A 189 12.82 -1.86 -4.03
C SER A 189 11.73 -2.14 -3.01
N LEU A 190 11.94 -1.80 -1.74
CA LEU A 190 10.85 -1.84 -0.76
C LEU A 190 9.79 -0.79 -1.13
N VAL A 191 8.61 -1.24 -1.55
CA VAL A 191 7.49 -0.37 -1.94
C VAL A 191 6.38 -0.36 -0.89
N HIS A 192 5.65 0.74 -0.82
CA HIS A 192 4.42 0.86 -0.03
C HIS A 192 3.31 -0.05 -0.58
N GLY A 193 3.16 -0.11 -1.90
CA GLY A 193 2.25 -1.02 -2.61
C GLY A 193 0.80 -0.54 -2.73
N ASP A 194 0.40 0.48 -1.96
CA ASP A 194 -0.91 1.15 -2.06
C ASP A 194 -0.81 2.67 -1.84
N LEU A 195 0.18 3.33 -2.46
CA LEU A 195 0.48 4.73 -2.16
C LEU A 195 -0.37 5.70 -3.00
N TRP A 196 -1.48 6.16 -2.44
CA TRP A 196 -2.33 7.20 -3.04
C TRP A 196 -2.63 8.32 -2.03
N SER A 197 -3.38 9.34 -2.45
CA SER A 197 -3.68 10.53 -1.62
C SER A 197 -4.38 10.22 -0.29
N GLY A 198 -5.08 9.09 -0.17
CA GLY A 198 -5.67 8.64 1.08
C GLY A 198 -4.71 7.97 2.06
N ASN A 199 -3.51 7.60 1.62
CA ASN A 199 -2.50 6.83 2.38
C ASN A 199 -1.20 7.63 2.63
N ALA A 200 -1.26 8.95 2.43
CA ALA A 200 -0.15 9.86 2.70
C ALA A 200 -0.67 11.13 3.40
N ALA A 201 0.07 11.59 4.39
CA ALA A 201 -0.25 12.80 5.14
C ALA A 201 1.02 13.52 5.60
N VAL A 202 0.81 14.68 6.23
CA VAL A 202 1.85 15.44 6.92
C VAL A 202 1.35 15.65 8.35
N THR A 203 2.19 15.39 9.35
CA THR A 203 1.80 15.62 10.76
C THR A 203 1.69 17.12 11.05
N GLN A 204 1.11 17.48 12.20
CA GLN A 204 1.14 18.85 12.70
C GLN A 204 2.57 19.39 12.92
N LEU A 205 3.56 18.52 13.03
CA LEU A 205 4.98 18.85 13.14
C LEU A 205 5.68 18.92 11.78
N GLU A 206 4.92 18.98 10.69
CA GLU A 206 5.39 19.02 9.29
C GLU A 206 6.16 17.76 8.82
N GLU A 207 6.07 16.65 9.56
CA GLU A 207 6.73 15.39 9.20
C GLU A 207 5.89 14.62 8.15
N PRO A 208 6.46 14.19 7.01
CA PRO A 208 5.74 13.39 6.02
C PRO A 208 5.53 11.96 6.47
N VAL A 209 4.29 11.48 6.38
CA VAL A 209 3.87 10.14 6.82
C VAL A 209 3.20 9.38 5.68
N ILE A 210 3.51 8.10 5.55
CA ILE A 210 2.74 7.15 4.74
C ILE A 210 2.16 6.04 5.65
N PHE A 211 1.01 5.50 5.29
CA PHE A 211 0.28 4.53 6.11
C PHE A 211 -0.63 3.63 5.26
N ASP A 212 -1.10 2.55 5.87
CA ASP A 212 -1.93 1.52 5.23
C ASP A 212 -1.24 0.80 4.06
N PRO A 213 -0.05 0.18 4.29
CA PRO A 213 0.74 -0.40 3.22
C PRO A 213 0.23 -1.77 2.76
N ALA A 214 0.49 -2.07 1.48
CA ALA A 214 0.41 -3.39 0.86
C ALA A 214 1.81 -3.84 0.41
N THR A 215 2.76 -3.84 1.36
CA THR A 215 4.22 -3.95 1.19
C THR A 215 4.70 -5.16 0.38
N TYR A 216 5.73 -4.97 -0.43
CA TYR A 216 6.58 -6.02 -1.02
C TYR A 216 7.87 -5.39 -1.57
N PHE A 217 8.80 -6.22 -2.05
CA PHE A 217 9.91 -5.76 -2.89
C PHE A 217 9.50 -5.82 -4.36
N GLY A 218 9.47 -4.67 -5.02
CA GLY A 218 8.96 -4.49 -6.38
C GLY A 218 9.71 -3.40 -7.15
N ASP A 219 9.25 -3.07 -8.35
CA ASP A 219 9.67 -1.84 -9.00
C ASP A 219 9.12 -0.62 -8.23
N ARG A 220 10.01 0.32 -7.88
CA ARG A 220 9.67 1.59 -7.22
C ARG A 220 8.65 2.44 -7.97
N GLU A 221 8.54 2.25 -9.29
CA GLU A 221 7.61 3.02 -10.12
C GLU A 221 6.14 2.69 -9.82
N VAL A 222 5.84 1.55 -9.17
CA VAL A 222 4.46 1.17 -8.80
C VAL A 222 3.84 2.14 -7.80
N ASP A 223 4.62 2.61 -6.82
CA ASP A 223 4.15 3.57 -5.82
C ASP A 223 3.88 4.92 -6.47
N LEU A 224 4.82 5.41 -7.31
CA LEU A 224 4.65 6.67 -8.02
C LEU A 224 3.44 6.63 -8.96
N ALA A 225 3.27 5.53 -9.69
CA ALA A 225 2.13 5.36 -10.57
C ALA A 225 0.81 5.52 -9.81
N MET A 226 0.72 4.90 -8.63
CA MET A 226 -0.48 4.94 -7.79
C MET A 226 -0.74 6.35 -7.22
N THR A 227 0.30 7.13 -6.92
CA THR A 227 0.13 8.54 -6.49
C THR A 227 -0.53 9.42 -7.56
N GLU A 228 -0.46 9.03 -8.83
CA GLU A 228 -1.04 9.73 -9.98
C GLU A 228 -2.42 9.17 -10.43
N LEU A 229 -2.94 8.11 -9.79
CA LEU A 229 -4.17 7.45 -10.22
C LEU A 229 -5.44 8.05 -9.59
N PHE A 230 -5.44 8.22 -8.26
CA PHE A 230 -6.58 8.71 -7.48
C PHE A 230 -6.25 10.07 -6.86
N GLY A 231 -6.20 11.07 -7.73
CA GLY A 231 -5.69 12.41 -7.43
C GLY A 231 -4.24 12.54 -7.86
N SER A 232 -3.54 13.49 -7.26
CA SER A 232 -2.10 13.66 -7.46
C SER A 232 -1.48 14.28 -6.21
N PHE A 233 -0.24 13.92 -5.93
CA PHE A 233 0.55 14.66 -4.95
C PHE A 233 0.97 16.03 -5.52
N PRO A 234 1.34 17.00 -4.68
CA PRO A 234 1.86 18.27 -5.14
C PRO A 234 3.16 18.11 -5.97
N ASN A 235 3.39 19.00 -6.94
CA ASN A 235 4.56 18.94 -7.82
C ASN A 235 5.91 18.91 -7.08
N ASP A 236 5.99 19.52 -5.88
CA ASP A 236 7.20 19.50 -5.07
C ASP A 236 7.62 18.09 -4.65
N PHE A 237 6.66 17.18 -4.44
CA PHE A 237 6.93 15.77 -4.19
C PHE A 237 7.61 15.12 -5.39
N TYR A 238 7.00 15.22 -6.58
CA TYR A 238 7.53 14.57 -7.79
C TYR A 238 8.89 15.14 -8.19
N ARG A 239 9.05 16.46 -8.10
CA ARG A 239 10.34 17.11 -8.38
C ARG A 239 11.42 16.61 -7.44
N ALA A 240 11.18 16.61 -6.13
CA ALA A 240 12.16 16.21 -5.15
C ALA A 240 12.48 14.70 -5.20
N TYR A 241 11.48 13.86 -5.46
CA TYR A 241 11.70 12.43 -5.70
C TYR A 241 12.60 12.24 -6.93
N ASN A 242 12.27 12.87 -8.06
CA ASN A 242 13.01 12.69 -9.30
C ASN A 242 14.43 13.28 -9.25
N GLU A 243 14.65 14.33 -8.46
CA GLU A 243 16.00 14.83 -8.15
C GLU A 243 16.83 13.80 -7.35
N ALA A 244 16.21 13.11 -6.38
CA ALA A 244 16.89 12.14 -5.51
C ALA A 244 17.05 10.74 -6.14
N PHE A 245 16.10 10.32 -6.96
CA PHE A 245 16.10 9.03 -7.66
C PHE A 245 15.35 9.16 -9.00
N PRO A 246 16.05 9.62 -10.07
CA PRO A 246 15.44 9.91 -11.36
C PRO A 246 14.68 8.73 -11.96
N LEU A 247 13.50 8.98 -12.52
CA LEU A 247 12.74 7.99 -13.28
C LEU A 247 13.41 7.69 -14.62
N GLU A 248 13.33 6.42 -15.03
CA GLU A 248 13.86 5.99 -16.31
C GLU A 248 12.93 6.41 -17.46
N PRO A 249 13.47 6.65 -18.67
CA PRO A 249 12.65 6.74 -19.87
C PRO A 249 11.67 5.56 -19.98
N GLY A 250 10.47 5.84 -20.50
CA GLY A 250 9.40 4.84 -20.61
C GLY A 250 8.43 4.78 -19.44
N TYR A 251 8.65 5.55 -18.36
CA TYR A 251 7.75 5.60 -17.20
C TYR A 251 6.28 5.85 -17.58
N ALA A 252 5.99 6.72 -18.55
CA ALA A 252 4.60 7.00 -18.94
C ALA A 252 3.82 5.74 -19.39
N GLN A 253 4.48 4.82 -20.08
CA GLN A 253 3.91 3.53 -20.47
C GLN A 253 3.80 2.60 -19.27
N ARG A 254 4.88 2.44 -18.50
CA ARG A 254 4.92 1.56 -17.33
C ARG A 254 3.92 1.97 -16.25
N LYS A 255 3.74 3.27 -16.01
CA LYS A 255 2.68 3.85 -15.17
C LYS A 255 1.30 3.35 -15.56
N THR A 256 0.98 3.28 -16.86
CA THR A 256 -0.33 2.78 -17.31
C THR A 256 -0.49 1.29 -16.98
N LEU A 257 0.57 0.50 -17.17
CA LEU A 257 0.59 -0.92 -16.79
C LEU A 257 0.48 -1.12 -15.27
N TYR A 258 1.18 -0.30 -14.49
CA TYR A 258 1.16 -0.35 -13.03
C TYR A 258 -0.20 0.06 -12.46
N ASN A 259 -0.80 1.13 -12.99
CA ASN A 259 -2.13 1.55 -12.57
C ASN A 259 -3.24 0.58 -12.98
N LEU A 260 -3.05 -0.21 -14.04
CA LEU A 260 -4.02 -1.24 -14.42
C LEU A 260 -4.22 -2.27 -13.28
N TYR A 261 -3.17 -2.61 -12.53
CA TYR A 261 -3.28 -3.48 -11.36
C TYR A 261 -4.29 -2.96 -10.34
N HIS A 262 -4.21 -1.67 -10.00
CA HIS A 262 -5.12 -1.04 -9.05
C HIS A 262 -6.53 -0.91 -9.60
N ILE A 263 -6.71 -0.61 -10.90
CA ILE A 263 -8.04 -0.55 -11.52
C ILE A 263 -8.70 -1.94 -11.56
N LEU A 264 -7.95 -3.00 -11.86
CA LEU A 264 -8.46 -4.38 -11.75
C LEU A 264 -8.80 -4.73 -10.30
N ASN A 265 -7.98 -4.31 -9.33
CA ASN A 265 -8.31 -4.50 -7.92
C ASN A 265 -9.59 -3.74 -7.52
N HIS A 266 -9.79 -2.52 -8.01
CA HIS A 266 -11.01 -1.75 -7.76
C HIS A 266 -12.24 -2.39 -8.41
N PHE A 267 -12.12 -2.91 -9.63
CA PHE A 267 -13.16 -3.75 -10.23
C PHE A 267 -13.51 -4.92 -9.31
N ASN A 268 -12.49 -5.59 -8.80
CA ASN A 268 -12.64 -6.74 -7.91
C ASN A 268 -13.34 -6.36 -6.59
N LEU A 269 -13.06 -5.20 -6.02
CA LEU A 269 -13.64 -4.76 -4.74
C LEU A 269 -15.00 -4.09 -4.87
N PHE A 270 -15.22 -3.33 -5.94
CA PHE A 270 -16.34 -2.38 -6.05
C PHE A 270 -17.23 -2.61 -7.28
N GLY A 271 -16.84 -3.51 -8.19
CA GLY A 271 -17.64 -3.99 -9.31
C GLY A 271 -17.44 -3.25 -10.63
N SER A 272 -18.43 -3.38 -11.52
CA SER A 272 -18.34 -3.09 -12.96
C SER A 272 -18.07 -1.63 -13.34
N GLY A 273 -18.17 -0.68 -12.40
CA GLY A 273 -17.82 0.72 -12.65
C GLY A 273 -16.37 0.92 -13.14
N TYR A 274 -15.47 -0.01 -12.82
CA TYR A 274 -14.06 0.02 -13.23
C TYR A 274 -13.75 -0.82 -14.48
N GLU A 275 -14.69 -1.65 -14.96
CA GLU A 275 -14.45 -2.58 -16.07
C GLU A 275 -14.09 -1.83 -17.36
N GLY A 276 -14.88 -0.82 -17.73
CA GLY A 276 -14.63 -0.04 -18.94
C GLY A 276 -13.31 0.72 -18.90
N GLN A 277 -12.86 1.17 -17.72
CA GLN A 277 -11.56 1.81 -17.57
C GLN A 277 -10.42 0.82 -17.74
N ALA A 278 -10.49 -0.34 -17.07
CA ALA A 278 -9.50 -1.40 -17.21
C ALA A 278 -9.35 -1.83 -18.68
N ARG A 279 -10.45 -2.08 -19.39
CA ARG A 279 -10.41 -2.48 -20.80
C ARG A 279 -9.74 -1.43 -21.70
N ARG A 280 -10.08 -0.15 -21.56
CA ARG A 280 -9.41 0.93 -22.30
C ARG A 280 -7.91 1.00 -22.03
N MET A 281 -7.48 0.76 -20.79
CA MET A 281 -6.07 0.71 -20.44
C MET A 281 -5.37 -0.49 -21.09
N MET A 282 -5.99 -1.68 -21.07
CA MET A 282 -5.46 -2.87 -21.75
C MET A 282 -5.32 -2.65 -23.26
N GLU A 283 -6.36 -2.12 -23.91
CA GLU A 283 -6.33 -1.79 -25.34
C GLU A 283 -5.24 -0.76 -25.67
N GLY A 284 -5.04 0.24 -24.80
CA GLY A 284 -3.97 1.23 -24.93
C GLY A 284 -2.59 0.60 -24.88
N LEU A 285 -2.35 -0.27 -23.90
CA LEU A 285 -1.08 -1.00 -23.74
C LEU A 285 -0.82 -1.94 -24.92
N LEU A 286 -1.85 -2.66 -25.39
CA LEU A 286 -1.74 -3.58 -26.53
C LEU A 286 -1.44 -2.90 -27.87
N ARG A 287 -1.61 -1.57 -27.99
CA ARG A 287 -1.17 -0.80 -29.17
C ARG A 287 0.32 -0.43 -29.13
N LEU A 288 0.95 -0.53 -27.97
CA LEU A 288 2.37 -0.21 -27.74
C LEU A 288 3.25 -1.47 -27.75
N ALA A 289 2.65 -2.63 -27.46
CA ALA A 289 3.24 -3.95 -27.66
C ALA A 289 3.13 -4.40 -29.12
#